data_AF-A0A2E5GKQ4-F1
#
_entry.id   AF-A0A2E5GKQ4-F1
#
_cell.length_a   1.000
_cell.length_b   1.000
_cell.length_c   1.000
_cell.angle_alpha   90.00
_cell.angle_beta   90.00
_cell.angle_gamma   90.00
#
_symmetry.space_group_name_H-M   'P 1'
#
loop_
_entity.id
_entity.type
_entity.pdbx_description
1 polymer ?
#
loop_
_entity_poly.entity_id
_entity_poly.type
_entity_poly.pdbx_seq_one_letter_code
_entity_poly.pdbx_strand_id
1 'polypeptide(L)' 'MAIIRKLDIRPESVESIYGYYRKKMLLVNRKYQRKLVWSVEEKEKFIDSIYNGLPIPLILVALTKY' A
#
# COMPACT_ATOMS: atom_id res chain seq x y z
N MET A 1 -10.65 -16.19 -8.36
CA MET A 1 -9.86 -15.20 -7.60
C MET A 1 -10.05 -15.45 -6.11
N ALA A 2 -9.17 -16.22 -5.46
CA ALA A 2 -9.31 -16.48 -4.02
C ALA A 2 -8.58 -15.38 -3.23
N ILE A 3 -9.29 -14.67 -2.36
CA ILE A 3 -8.65 -13.79 -1.38
C ILE A 3 -8.05 -14.69 -0.30
N ILE A 4 -6.73 -14.59 -0.11
CA ILE A 4 -5.97 -15.54 0.73
C ILE A 4 -6.13 -15.22 2.22
N ARG A 5 -6.42 -13.96 2.56
CA ARG A 5 -6.52 -13.49 3.95
C ARG A 5 -7.83 -12.72 4.17
N LYS A 6 -8.50 -13.04 5.27
CA LYS A 6 -9.54 -12.18 5.88
C LYS A 6 -8.89 -10.85 6.27
N LEU A 7 -9.69 -9.78 6.39
CA LEU A 7 -9.21 -8.45 6.78
C LEU A 7 -8.31 -8.54 8.03
N ASP A 8 -7.08 -8.10 7.89
CA ASP A 8 -6.02 -8.15 8.89
C ASP A 8 -5.34 -6.77 8.92
N ILE A 9 -5.44 -6.06 10.04
CA ILE A 9 -4.91 -4.71 10.22
C ILE A 9 -3.65 -4.83 11.05
N ARG A 10 -2.49 -4.80 10.39
CA ARG A 10 -1.19 -4.94 11.03
C ARG A 10 -0.16 -3.99 10.44
N PRO A 11 0.88 -3.62 11.19
CA PRO A 11 2.06 -2.99 10.62
C PRO A 11 2.72 -3.92 9.60
N GLU A 12 3.15 -3.36 8.47
CA GLU A 12 3.90 -4.05 7.43
C GLU A 12 5.12 -3.22 7.05
N SER A 13 6.24 -3.88 6.77
CA SER A 13 7.43 -3.20 6.30
C SER A 13 7.27 -2.77 4.83
N VAL A 14 7.94 -1.68 4.46
CA VAL A 14 7.92 -1.19 3.07
C VAL A 14 8.50 -2.24 2.11
N GLU A 15 9.52 -2.97 2.53
CA GLU A 15 10.16 -4.05 1.77
C GLU A 15 9.19 -5.22 1.50
N SER A 16 8.40 -5.61 2.51
CA SER A 16 7.37 -6.66 2.39
C SER A 16 6.35 -6.26 1.32
N ILE A 17 5.79 -5.06 1.42
CA ILE A 17 4.84 -4.50 0.45
C ILE A 17 5.45 -4.41 -0.95
N TYR A 18 6.68 -3.90 -1.06
CA TYR A 18 7.40 -3.81 -2.32
C TYR A 18 7.63 -5.20 -2.96
N GLY A 19 7.95 -6.21 -2.14
CA GLY A 19 8.05 -7.60 -2.58
C GLY A 19 6.74 -8.13 -3.16
N TYR A 20 5.59 -7.86 -2.53
CA TYR A 20 4.28 -8.23 -3.07
C TYR A 20 3.97 -7.52 -4.38
N TYR A 21 4.32 -6.23 -4.50
CA TYR A 21 4.19 -5.47 -5.73
C TYR A 21 4.98 -6.10 -6.87
N ARG A 22 6.28 -6.40 -6.63
CA ARG A 22 7.18 -7.02 -7.62
C ARG A 22 6.70 -8.41 -8.07
N LYS A 23 6.08 -9.17 -7.16
CA LYS A 23 5.48 -10.48 -7.46
C LYS A 23 4.10 -10.40 -8.12
N LYS A 24 3.59 -9.19 -8.41
CA LYS A 24 2.23 -8.95 -8.93
C LYS A 24 1.12 -9.56 -8.04
N MET A 25 1.38 -9.63 -6.73
CA MET A 25 0.47 -10.20 -5.73
C MET A 25 -0.46 -9.15 -5.11
N LEU A 26 -0.30 -7.87 -5.44
CA LEU A 26 -1.17 -6.80 -4.96
C LEU A 26 -2.28 -6.52 -5.97
N LEU A 27 -3.52 -6.76 -5.56
CA LEU A 27 -4.69 -6.29 -6.28
C LEU A 27 -5.03 -4.88 -5.81
N VAL A 28 -4.84 -3.90 -6.69
CA VAL A 28 -5.19 -2.51 -6.44
C VAL A 28 -6.53 -2.19 -7.09
N ASN A 29 -7.56 -1.99 -6.28
CA ASN A 29 -8.89 -1.69 -6.79
C ASN A 29 -9.06 -0.18 -6.97
N ARG A 30 -9.17 0.26 -8.23
CA ARG A 30 -9.36 1.68 -8.60
C ARG A 30 -10.58 2.33 -7.96
N LYS A 31 -11.64 1.57 -7.63
CA LYS A 31 -12.84 2.08 -6.95
C LYS A 31 -12.54 2.60 -5.55
N TYR A 32 -11.55 2.02 -4.88
CA TYR A 32 -11.14 2.39 -3.51
C TYR A 32 -9.92 3.32 -3.47
N GLN A 33 -9.29 3.59 -4.62
CA GLN A 33 -8.28 4.63 -4.70
C GLN A 33 -8.97 5.99 -4.72
N ARG A 34 -8.59 6.88 -3.81
CA ARG A 34 -8.83 8.32 -4.02
C ARG A 34 -8.20 8.69 -5.37
N LYS A 35 -8.83 9.60 -6.13
CA LYS A 35 -8.26 10.11 -7.40
C LYS A 35 -6.76 10.33 -7.21
N LEU A 36 -5.95 9.97 -8.20
CA LEU A 36 -4.49 10.07 -8.13
C LEU A 36 -4.08 11.56 -8.16
N VAL A 37 -4.33 12.27 -7.06
CA VAL A 37 -4.16 13.72 -6.92
C VAL A 37 -2.80 14.09 -6.34
N TRP A 38 -1.96 13.12 -5.99
CA TRP A 38 -0.69 13.41 -5.34
C TRP A 38 0.30 14.04 -6.33
N SER A 39 0.68 15.28 -6.04
CA SER A 39 1.79 15.96 -6.69
C SER A 39 3.11 15.24 -6.44
N VAL A 40 4.20 15.70 -7.07
CA VAL A 40 5.53 15.13 -6.81
C VAL A 40 5.96 15.45 -5.37
N GLU A 41 5.72 16.69 -4.95
CA GLU A 41 6.06 17.21 -3.63
C GLU A 41 5.29 16.46 -2.52
N GLU A 42 4.03 16.09 -2.75
CA GLU A 42 3.25 15.31 -1.79
C GLU A 42 3.78 13.87 -1.64
N LYS A 43 4.28 13.26 -2.72
CA LYS A 43 4.92 11.93 -2.66
C LYS A 43 6.23 12.00 -1.88
N GLU A 44 7.03 13.03 -2.09
CA GLU A 44 8.28 13.25 -1.35
C GLU A 44 8.01 13.41 0.15
N LYS A 45 7.04 14.25 0.54
CA LYS A 45 6.64 14.43 1.95
C LYS A 45 6.12 13.14 2.59
N PHE A 46 5.44 12.31 1.81
CA PHE A 46 4.99 11.01 2.30
C PHE A 46 6.15 10.06 2.57
N ILE A 47 7.15 10.02 1.67
CA ILE A 47 8.38 9.24 1.87
C ILE A 47 9.14 9.76 3.10
N ASP A 48 9.24 11.08 3.26
CA ASP A 48 9.86 11.71 4.42
C ASP A 48 9.12 11.34 5.72
N SER A 49 7.79 11.28 5.68
CA SER A 49 6.98 10.83 6.83
C SER A 49 7.28 9.39 7.23
N ILE A 50 7.43 8.48 6.25
CA ILE A 50 7.83 7.09 6.51
C ILE A 50 9.24 7.04 7.12
N TYR A 51 10.19 7.78 6.55
CA TYR A 51 11.58 7.80 6.99
C TYR A 51 11.73 8.31 8.44
N ASN A 52 10.97 9.35 8.80
CA ASN A 52 10.97 9.94 10.13
C ASN A 52 10.05 9.21 11.14
N GLY A 53 9.39 8.11 10.74
CA GLY A 53 8.47 7.37 11.62
C GLY A 53 7.21 8.15 12.02
N LEU A 54 6.80 9.13 11.22
CA LEU A 54 5.60 9.91 11.45
C LEU A 54 4.33 9.09 11.17
N PRO A 55 3.19 9.41 11.80
CA PRO A 55 1.92 8.77 11.50
C PRO A 55 1.54 8.93 10.02
N ILE A 56 1.29 7.82 9.34
CA ILE A 56 0.85 7.78 7.94
C ILE A 56 -0.61 7.32 7.82
N PRO A 57 -1.31 7.67 6.72
CA PRO A 57 -2.65 7.15 6.46
C PRO A 57 -2.69 5.62 6.40
N LEU A 58 -3.80 5.03 6.85
CA LEU A 58 -4.05 3.60 6.69
C LEU A 58 -4.12 3.24 5.20
N ILE A 59 -3.33 2.26 4.79
CA ILE A 59 -3.32 1.73 3.43
C ILE A 59 -4.01 0.37 3.42
N LEU A 60 -5.08 0.24 2.62
CA LEU A 60 -5.79 -1.02 2.42
C LEU A 60 -5.36 -1.66 1.12
N VAL A 61 -4.89 -2.91 1.19
CA VAL A 61 -4.50 -3.71 0.02
C VAL A 61 -5.12 -5.10 0.10
N ALA A 62 -5.35 -5.71 -1.07
CA ALA A 62 -5.76 -7.09 -1.18
C ALA A 62 -4.61 -7.91 -1.76
N LEU A 63 -4.17 -8.95 -1.03
CA LEU A 63 -3.20 -9.92 -1.52
C LEU A 63 -3.91 -11.01 -2.32
N THR A 64 -3.47 -11.21 -3.55
CA THR A 64 -3.96 -12.23 -4.46
C THR A 64 -2.80 -13.09 -4.96
N LYS A 65 -3.05 -14.40 -5.12
CA LYS A 65 -2.16 -15.31 -5.85
C LYS A 65 -2.81 -15.50 -7.23
N TYR A 66 -2.05 -15.16 -8.27
CA TYR A 66 -2.32 -15.65 -9.62
C TYR A 66 -1.67 -17.02 -9.77
#